data_AF-A0A355V1N2-F1
#
_entry.id   AF-A0A355V1N2-F1
#
_cell.length_a   1.000
_cell.length_b   1.000
_cell.length_c   1.000
_cell.angle_alpha   90.00
_cell.angle_beta   90.00
_cell.angle_gamma   90.00
#
_symmetry.space_group_name_H-M   'P 1'
#
loop_
_entity.id
_entity.type
_entity.pdbx_description
1 polymer ?
#
loop_
_entity_poly.entity_id
_entity_poly.type
_entity_poly.pdbx_seq_one_letter_code
_entity_poly.pdbx_strand_id
1 'polypeptide(L)'
;MSENTNRRPPAGRGGHGGMVPGEKAKNFKGTMKQLGGYLKKYTVQLAFVLVFAVGSTVFNIIGPKKLGKATTELFSGVMAKLSGTGEINFDKIAQMLIFLICLYALSSVLSYVQGFIITGVAQKLTYNLRKEVSEKIHRMPMNYFDTKTHGETLSIITNDIDTLSTSLNQSASQLITSVVTVVGITVMMFSIDWVMTLITLLILPLSLAIIGGVM
;
A
#
# COMPACT_ATOMS: atom_id res chain seq x y z
N MET A 1 -21.97 28.74 64.00
CA MET A 1 -20.82 27.91 63.58
C MET A 1 -21.40 26.62 63.03
N SER A 2 -21.35 26.26 61.75
CA SER A 2 -20.37 26.56 60.71
C SER A 2 -21.00 26.29 59.34
N GLU A 3 -20.92 27.28 58.43
CA GLU A 3 -21.21 27.15 57.00
C GLU A 3 -20.23 26.15 56.35
N ASN A 4 -20.74 25.16 55.62
CA ASN A 4 -19.91 24.36 54.72
C ASN A 4 -20.24 24.74 53.27
N THR A 5 -19.34 25.48 52.66
CA THR A 5 -19.48 26.04 51.32
C THR A 5 -19.28 24.95 50.27
N ASN A 6 -20.38 24.56 49.62
CA ASN A 6 -20.38 23.62 48.50
C ASN A 6 -19.76 24.28 47.25
N ARG A 7 -18.44 24.23 47.14
CA ARG A 7 -17.70 24.69 45.95
C ARG A 7 -17.68 23.57 44.91
N ARG A 8 -18.57 23.65 43.93
CA ARG A 8 -18.46 22.91 42.66
C ARG A 8 -17.17 23.36 41.95
N PRO A 9 -16.30 22.47 41.45
CA PRO A 9 -15.22 22.89 40.56
C PRO A 9 -15.83 23.31 39.20
N PRO A 10 -15.23 24.30 38.51
CA PRO A 10 -15.76 24.77 37.23
C PRO A 10 -15.60 23.68 36.17
N ALA A 11 -16.64 23.53 35.35
CA ALA A 11 -16.60 22.72 34.14
C ALA A 11 -15.47 23.23 33.23
N GLY A 12 -14.38 22.47 33.21
CA GLY A 12 -13.22 22.73 32.37
C GLY A 12 -13.58 22.55 30.91
N ARG A 13 -13.83 23.69 30.26
CA ARG A 13 -13.54 24.03 28.86
C ARG A 13 -12.98 22.86 28.05
N GLY A 14 -13.83 22.28 27.20
CA GLY A 14 -13.46 21.30 26.18
C GLY A 14 -12.34 21.86 25.30
N GLY A 15 -11.12 21.45 25.60
CA GLY A 15 -9.95 21.68 24.78
C GLY A 15 -10.05 20.81 23.53
N HIS A 16 -9.79 21.45 22.39
CA HIS A 16 -9.53 20.82 21.09
C HIS A 16 -8.90 19.44 21.25
N GLY A 17 -9.45 18.45 20.55
CA GLY A 17 -8.88 17.11 20.42
C GLY A 17 -7.43 17.22 19.98
N GLY A 18 -6.53 17.19 20.97
CA GLY A 18 -5.11 17.03 20.75
C GLY A 18 -4.93 15.69 20.06
N MET A 19 -4.36 15.73 18.87
CA MET A 19 -3.90 14.56 18.15
C MET A 19 -2.99 13.80 19.11
N VAL A 20 -3.49 12.70 19.65
CA VAL A 20 -2.76 11.86 20.61
C VAL A 20 -1.44 11.52 19.92
N PRO A 21 -0.27 11.90 20.48
CA PRO A 21 1.00 11.63 19.83
C PRO A 21 1.11 10.13 19.63
N GLY A 22 1.15 9.68 18.37
CA GLY A 22 1.32 8.27 18.07
C GLY A 22 2.57 7.76 18.77
N GLU A 23 2.42 6.78 19.65
CA GLU A 23 3.56 6.20 20.38
C GLU A 23 4.60 5.70 19.37
N LYS A 24 5.80 6.29 19.41
CA LYS A 24 6.91 5.86 18.56
C LYS A 24 7.24 4.40 18.85
N ALA A 25 7.27 3.59 17.79
CA ALA A 25 7.62 2.17 17.90
C ALA A 25 9.00 2.00 18.57
N LYS A 26 9.02 1.44 19.79
CA LYS A 26 10.26 1.24 20.56
C LYS A 26 11.28 0.34 19.86
N ASN A 27 10.85 -0.54 18.93
CA ASN A 27 11.72 -1.50 18.23
C ASN A 27 11.22 -1.87 16.81
N PHE A 28 11.19 -0.90 15.88
CA PHE A 28 10.74 -1.14 14.50
C PHE A 28 11.46 -2.31 13.79
N LYS A 29 12.79 -2.39 13.92
CA LYS A 29 13.61 -3.46 13.30
C LYS A 29 13.27 -4.86 13.83
N GLY A 30 12.98 -4.96 15.13
CA GLY A 30 12.58 -6.22 15.77
C GLY A 30 11.23 -6.70 15.25
N THR A 31 10.26 -5.79 15.18
CA THR A 31 8.91 -6.07 14.65
C THR A 31 8.96 -6.50 13.18
N MET A 32 9.76 -5.84 12.34
CA MET A 32 9.93 -6.23 10.93
C MET A 32 10.55 -7.63 10.79
N LYS A 33 11.52 -7.99 11.64
CA LYS A 33 12.12 -9.33 11.65
C LYS A 33 11.13 -10.40 12.11
N GLN A 34 10.30 -10.10 13.10
CA GLN A 34 9.24 -10.99 13.56
C GLN A 34 8.19 -11.22 12.46
N LEU A 35 7.71 -10.15 11.82
CA LEU A 35 6.81 -10.21 10.65
C LEU A 35 7.39 -11.07 9.52
N GLY A 36 8.67 -10.90 9.21
CA GLY A 36 9.37 -11.76 8.25
C GLY A 36 9.36 -13.23 8.64
N GLY A 37 9.41 -13.54 9.94
CA GLY A 37 9.25 -14.89 10.49
C GLY A 37 7.89 -15.51 10.18
N TYR A 38 6.80 -14.76 10.35
CA TYR A 38 5.45 -15.23 10.01
C TYR A 38 5.26 -15.44 8.50
N LEU A 39 5.88 -14.60 7.67
CA LEU A 39 5.82 -14.71 6.21
C LEU A 39 6.59 -15.92 5.66
N LYS A 40 7.57 -16.48 6.40
CA LYS A 40 8.33 -17.66 5.95
C LYS A 40 7.45 -18.85 5.59
N LYS A 41 6.33 -19.02 6.31
CA LYS A 41 5.34 -20.08 6.06
C LYS A 41 4.66 -19.94 4.68
N TYR A 42 4.68 -18.75 4.08
CA TYR A 42 4.01 -18.41 2.83
C TYR A 42 4.98 -18.13 1.67
N THR A 43 6.25 -18.49 1.80
CA THR A 43 7.32 -18.21 0.81
C THR A 43 6.98 -18.65 -0.61
N VAL A 44 6.38 -19.83 -0.79
CA VAL A 44 5.97 -20.32 -2.12
C VAL A 44 4.86 -19.45 -2.72
N GLN A 45 3.85 -19.10 -1.93
CA GLN A 45 2.76 -18.22 -2.38
C GLN A 45 3.28 -16.81 -2.72
N LEU A 46 4.20 -16.29 -1.90
CA LEU A 46 4.86 -15.01 -2.15
C LEU A 46 5.76 -15.04 -3.40
N ALA A 47 6.41 -16.16 -3.69
CA ALA A 47 7.18 -16.31 -4.93
C ALA A 47 6.27 -16.24 -6.16
N PHE A 48 5.12 -16.92 -6.15
CA PHE A 48 4.11 -16.79 -7.21
C PHE A 48 3.62 -15.34 -7.35
N VAL A 49 3.25 -14.70 -6.23
CA VAL A 49 2.85 -13.28 -6.22
C VAL A 49 3.91 -12.43 -6.89
N LEU A 50 5.18 -12.60 -6.52
CA LEU A 50 6.28 -11.81 -7.09
C LEU A 50 6.41 -12.00 -8.61
N VAL A 51 6.31 -13.24 -9.11
CA VAL A 51 6.36 -13.51 -10.55
C VAL A 51 5.17 -12.86 -11.28
N PHE A 52 3.95 -13.05 -10.77
CA PHE A 52 2.75 -12.47 -11.37
C PHE A 52 2.76 -10.94 -11.32
N ALA A 53 3.27 -10.37 -10.24
CA ALA A 53 3.37 -8.93 -10.06
C ALA A 53 4.38 -8.30 -11.00
N VAL A 54 5.56 -8.91 -11.14
CA VAL A 54 6.57 -8.43 -12.10
C VAL A 54 6.01 -8.53 -13.51
N GLY A 55 5.39 -9.66 -13.87
CA GLY A 55 4.75 -9.82 -15.18
C GLY A 55 3.65 -8.80 -15.46
N SER A 56 2.73 -8.59 -14.52
CA SER A 56 1.64 -7.62 -14.66
C SER A 56 2.17 -6.20 -14.80
N THR A 57 3.15 -5.82 -13.97
CA THR A 57 3.79 -4.49 -13.98
C THR A 57 4.55 -4.25 -15.27
N VAL A 58 5.30 -5.24 -15.77
CA VAL A 58 6.02 -5.17 -17.05
C VAL A 58 5.04 -4.88 -18.19
N PHE A 59 3.94 -5.63 -18.27
CA PHE A 59 2.92 -5.38 -19.28
C PHE A 59 2.28 -4.00 -19.11
N ASN A 60 1.96 -3.58 -17.89
CA ASN A 60 1.39 -2.25 -17.66
C ASN A 60 2.32 -1.12 -18.16
N ILE A 61 3.62 -1.25 -17.93
CA ILE A 61 4.64 -0.25 -18.29
C ILE A 61 5.01 -0.28 -19.78
N ILE A 62 4.89 -1.43 -20.46
CA ILE A 62 5.05 -1.49 -21.92
C ILE A 62 3.98 -0.65 -22.63
N GLY A 63 2.80 -0.49 -22.00
CA GLY A 63 1.69 0.30 -22.49
C GLY A 63 2.08 1.73 -22.89
N PRO A 64 2.56 2.58 -21.97
CA PRO A 64 3.05 3.93 -22.29
C PRO A 64 4.09 3.98 -23.43
N LYS A 65 5.03 3.03 -23.48
CA LYS A 65 6.05 2.98 -24.55
C LYS A 65 5.44 2.66 -25.92
N LYS A 66 4.46 1.77 -25.96
CA LYS A 66 3.73 1.42 -27.20
C LYS A 66 2.75 2.51 -27.60
N LEU A 67 2.09 3.14 -26.63
CA LEU A 67 1.23 4.30 -26.84
C LEU A 67 2.00 5.47 -27.42
N GLY A 68 3.22 5.74 -26.92
CA GLY A 68 4.11 6.76 -27.49
C GLY A 68 4.36 6.53 -28.99
N LYS A 69 4.62 5.29 -29.41
CA LYS A 69 4.78 4.94 -30.84
C LYS A 69 3.50 5.13 -31.63
N ALA A 70 2.34 4.78 -31.08
CA ALA A 70 1.05 5.00 -31.73
C ALA A 70 0.77 6.49 -31.92
N THR A 71 1.10 7.32 -30.92
CA THR A 71 1.00 8.78 -31.02
C THR A 71 1.95 9.34 -32.07
N THR A 72 3.19 8.85 -32.15
CA THR A 72 4.14 9.25 -33.20
C THR A 72 3.65 8.88 -34.60
N GLU A 73 3.12 7.66 -34.78
CA GLU A 73 2.57 7.23 -36.07
C GLU A 73 1.38 8.11 -36.47
N LEU A 74 0.45 8.38 -35.55
CA LEU A 74 -0.66 9.29 -35.76
C LEU A 74 -0.17 10.70 -36.15
N PHE A 75 0.79 11.25 -35.40
CA PHE A 75 1.35 12.57 -35.66
C PHE A 75 2.02 12.64 -37.03
N SER A 76 2.81 11.63 -37.40
CA SER A 76 3.45 11.55 -38.72
C SER A 76 2.44 11.42 -39.85
N GLY A 77 1.35 10.66 -39.66
CA GLY A 77 0.27 10.54 -40.63
C GLY A 77 -0.49 11.85 -40.82
N VAL A 78 -0.77 12.58 -39.74
CA VAL A 78 -1.40 13.91 -39.80
C VAL A 78 -0.48 14.89 -40.53
N MET A 79 0.82 14.91 -40.21
CA MET A 79 1.78 15.79 -40.85
C MET A 79 1.93 15.49 -42.35
N ALA A 80 1.94 14.20 -42.74
CA ALA A 80 1.99 13.78 -44.13
C ALA A 80 0.72 14.20 -44.90
N LYS A 81 -0.45 14.12 -44.26
CA LYS A 81 -1.73 14.58 -44.85
C LYS A 81 -1.77 16.09 -45.04
N LEU A 82 -1.20 16.87 -44.11
CA LEU A 82 -1.06 18.32 -44.23
C LEU A 82 -0.04 18.73 -45.30
N SER A 83 1.02 17.95 -45.47
CA SER A 83 2.09 18.21 -46.45
C SER A 83 1.76 17.71 -47.85
N GLY A 84 0.61 17.03 -48.04
CA GLY A 84 0.21 16.43 -49.32
C GLY A 84 1.03 15.21 -49.75
N THR A 85 1.88 14.68 -48.87
CA THR A 85 2.82 13.58 -49.17
C THR A 85 2.32 12.20 -48.75
N GLY A 86 1.15 12.09 -48.11
CA GLY A 86 0.57 10.80 -47.73
C GLY A 86 -0.72 10.90 -46.92
N GLU A 87 -1.26 9.74 -46.51
CA GLU A 87 -2.50 9.62 -45.71
C GLU A 87 -2.23 8.99 -44.34
N ILE A 88 -3.21 9.12 -43.43
CA ILE A 88 -3.16 8.51 -42.09
C ILE A 88 -3.52 7.02 -42.22
N ASN A 89 -2.60 6.15 -41.78
CA ASN A 89 -2.86 4.70 -41.69
C ASN A 89 -3.67 4.35 -40.44
N PHE A 90 -5.00 4.51 -40.52
CA PHE A 90 -5.91 4.16 -39.42
C PHE A 90 -5.86 2.68 -39.04
N ASP A 91 -5.64 1.77 -40.00
CA ASP A 91 -5.53 0.33 -39.73
C ASP A 91 -4.34 -0.02 -38.83
N LYS A 92 -3.18 0.59 -39.08
CA LYS A 92 -1.98 0.39 -38.24
C LYS A 92 -2.22 0.89 -36.82
N ILE A 93 -2.85 2.06 -36.68
CA ILE A 93 -3.17 2.65 -35.38
C ILE A 93 -4.19 1.77 -34.64
N ALA A 94 -5.25 1.31 -35.33
CA ALA A 94 -6.24 0.41 -34.76
C ALA A 94 -5.62 -0.91 -34.28
N GLN A 95 -4.73 -1.51 -35.08
CA GLN A 95 -4.01 -2.73 -34.69
C GLN A 95 -3.13 -2.51 -33.45
N MET A 96 -2.43 -1.38 -33.34
CA MET A 96 -1.65 -1.03 -32.14
C MET A 96 -2.55 -0.82 -30.91
N LEU A 97 -3.71 -0.19 -31.08
CA LEU A 97 -4.67 0.03 -29.99
C LEU A 97 -5.31 -1.28 -29.51
N ILE A 98 -5.71 -2.16 -30.42
CA ILE A 98 -6.23 -3.49 -30.06
C ILE A 98 -5.16 -4.30 -29.33
N PHE A 99 -3.92 -4.27 -29.82
CA PHE A 99 -2.78 -4.90 -29.13
C PHE A 99 -2.59 -4.34 -27.72
N LEU A 100 -2.68 -3.02 -27.54
CA LEU A 100 -2.62 -2.36 -26.22
C LEU A 100 -3.75 -2.81 -25.30
N ILE A 101 -4.98 -2.90 -25.80
CA ILE A 101 -6.14 -3.38 -25.03
C ILE A 101 -5.90 -4.82 -24.57
N CYS A 102 -5.49 -5.72 -25.46
CA CYS A 102 -5.17 -7.11 -25.10
C CYS A 102 -4.04 -7.18 -24.05
N LEU A 103 -3.01 -6.35 -24.20
CA LEU A 103 -1.88 -6.31 -23.29
C LEU A 103 -2.27 -5.78 -21.89
N TYR A 104 -3.15 -4.78 -21.80
CA TYR A 104 -3.71 -4.32 -20.53
C TYR A 104 -4.70 -5.31 -19.92
N ALA A 105 -5.51 -6.00 -20.72
CA ALA A 105 -6.37 -7.07 -20.24
C ALA A 105 -5.54 -8.19 -19.61
N LEU A 106 -4.45 -8.62 -20.26
CA LEU A 106 -3.53 -9.61 -19.71
C LEU A 106 -2.84 -9.13 -18.43
N SER A 107 -2.35 -7.89 -18.41
CA SER A 107 -1.79 -7.25 -17.21
C SER A 107 -2.80 -7.26 -16.06
N SER A 108 -4.06 -6.91 -16.32
CA SER A 108 -5.14 -6.89 -15.34
C SER A 108 -5.43 -8.29 -14.79
N VAL A 109 -5.48 -9.32 -15.64
CA VAL A 109 -5.67 -10.72 -15.20
C VAL A 109 -4.53 -11.18 -14.29
N LEU A 110 -3.27 -10.94 -14.69
CA LEU A 110 -2.12 -11.28 -13.84
C LEU A 110 -2.16 -10.50 -12.52
N SER A 111 -2.54 -9.22 -12.58
CA SER A 111 -2.70 -8.37 -11.40
C SER A 111 -3.81 -8.85 -10.46
N TYR A 112 -4.91 -9.33 -11.02
CA TYR A 112 -6.01 -9.90 -10.25
C TYR A 112 -5.59 -11.20 -9.56
N VAL A 113 -4.89 -12.09 -10.28
CA VAL A 113 -4.39 -13.36 -9.73
C VAL A 113 -3.39 -13.12 -8.58
N GLN A 114 -2.41 -12.23 -8.74
CA GLN A 114 -1.52 -11.88 -7.61
C GLN A 114 -2.31 -11.28 -6.44
N GLY A 115 -3.32 -10.44 -6.72
CA GLY A 115 -4.15 -9.75 -5.73
C GLY A 115 -4.99 -10.72 -4.91
N PHE A 116 -5.49 -11.77 -5.55
CA PHE A 116 -6.19 -12.84 -4.88
C PHE A 116 -5.27 -13.64 -3.95
N ILE A 117 -4.07 -14.02 -4.43
CA ILE A 117 -3.11 -14.80 -3.65
C ILE A 117 -2.60 -14.00 -2.44
N ILE A 118 -2.18 -12.74 -2.65
CA ILE A 118 -1.64 -11.89 -1.58
C ILE A 118 -2.69 -11.60 -0.51
N THR A 119 -3.95 -11.38 -0.90
CA THR A 119 -5.07 -11.20 0.05
C THR A 119 -5.28 -12.49 0.86
N GLY A 120 -5.23 -13.65 0.21
CA GLY A 120 -5.30 -14.94 0.90
C GLY A 120 -4.16 -15.15 1.90
N VAL A 121 -2.93 -14.76 1.57
CA VAL A 121 -1.78 -14.79 2.49
C VAL A 121 -1.99 -13.87 3.68
N ALA A 122 -2.42 -12.62 3.43
CA ALA A 122 -2.65 -11.63 4.48
C ALA A 122 -3.77 -12.06 5.44
N GLN A 123 -4.87 -12.62 4.93
CA GLN A 123 -5.96 -13.16 5.76
C GLN A 123 -5.47 -14.30 6.66
N LYS A 124 -4.69 -15.25 6.13
CA LYS A 124 -4.13 -16.35 6.93
C LYS A 124 -3.14 -15.84 7.99
N LEU A 125 -2.33 -14.84 7.65
CA LEU A 125 -1.43 -14.18 8.59
C LEU A 125 -2.21 -13.52 9.73
N THR A 126 -3.23 -12.71 9.42
CA THR A 126 -4.10 -12.07 10.41
C THR A 126 -4.79 -13.11 11.30
N TYR A 127 -5.29 -14.21 10.73
CA TYR A 127 -5.93 -15.28 11.49
C TYR A 127 -4.97 -15.91 12.51
N ASN A 128 -3.73 -16.21 12.12
CA ASN A 128 -2.74 -16.77 13.05
C ASN A 128 -2.39 -15.78 14.15
N LEU A 129 -2.21 -14.49 13.81
CA LEU A 129 -1.94 -13.44 14.79
C LEU A 129 -3.11 -13.28 15.77
N ARG A 130 -4.37 -13.27 15.28
CA ARG A 130 -5.57 -13.27 16.13
C ARG A 130 -5.59 -14.46 17.10
N LYS A 131 -5.27 -15.65 16.60
CA LYS A 131 -5.21 -16.86 17.41
C LYS A 131 -4.16 -16.74 18.51
N GLU A 132 -2.95 -16.30 18.18
CA GLU A 132 -1.86 -16.14 19.15
C GLU A 132 -2.16 -15.06 20.20
N VAL A 133 -2.77 -13.93 19.79
CA VAL A 133 -3.22 -12.88 20.71
C VAL A 133 -4.31 -13.42 21.64
N SER A 134 -5.30 -14.12 21.11
CA SER A 134 -6.38 -14.71 21.92
C SER A 134 -5.85 -15.76 22.91
N GLU A 135 -4.95 -16.65 22.48
CA GLU A 135 -4.30 -17.63 23.36
C GLU A 135 -3.45 -16.95 24.44
N LYS A 136 -2.77 -15.85 24.10
CA LYS A 136 -1.98 -15.09 25.07
C LYS A 136 -2.87 -14.44 26.12
N ILE A 137 -3.99 -13.84 25.72
CA ILE A 137 -4.95 -13.21 26.63
C ILE A 137 -5.48 -14.21 27.66
N HIS A 138 -5.87 -15.41 27.22
CA HIS A 138 -6.36 -16.46 28.13
C HIS A 138 -5.32 -16.97 29.13
N ARG A 139 -4.03 -16.76 28.86
CA ARG A 139 -2.92 -17.20 29.74
C ARG A 139 -2.38 -16.08 30.64
N MET A 140 -2.95 -14.87 30.58
CA MET A 140 -2.49 -13.77 31.43
C MET A 140 -2.97 -13.94 32.88
N PRO A 141 -2.12 -13.66 33.88
CA PRO A 141 -2.49 -13.78 35.29
C PRO A 141 -3.59 -12.77 35.64
N MET A 142 -4.49 -13.16 36.55
CA MET A 142 -5.64 -12.34 36.98
C MET A 142 -5.22 -10.93 37.45
N ASN A 143 -4.04 -10.84 38.07
CA ASN A 143 -3.45 -9.59 38.56
C ASN A 143 -3.27 -8.51 37.46
N TYR A 144 -3.17 -8.89 36.18
CA TYR A 144 -3.13 -7.95 35.06
C TYR A 144 -4.51 -7.28 34.83
N PHE A 145 -5.58 -8.04 35.03
CA PHE A 145 -6.97 -7.59 34.86
C PHE A 145 -7.49 -6.85 36.09
N ASP A 146 -6.95 -7.13 37.29
CA ASP A 146 -7.36 -6.47 38.54
C ASP A 146 -6.94 -4.98 38.61
N THR A 147 -5.92 -4.58 37.85
CA THR A 147 -5.45 -3.19 37.75
C THR A 147 -6.22 -2.33 36.73
N LYS A 148 -7.19 -2.88 36.00
CA LYS A 148 -7.89 -2.21 34.89
C LYS A 148 -9.39 -2.13 35.11
N THR A 149 -10.02 -1.05 34.65
CA THR A 149 -11.49 -0.91 34.76
C THR A 149 -12.19 -1.93 33.85
N HIS A 150 -13.40 -2.37 34.22
CA HIS A 150 -14.17 -3.33 33.42
C HIS A 150 -14.42 -2.84 31.97
N GLY A 151 -14.56 -1.52 31.78
CA GLY A 151 -14.70 -0.89 30.45
C GLY A 151 -13.43 -0.95 29.60
N GLU A 152 -12.26 -0.71 30.18
CA GLU A 152 -10.97 -0.88 29.49
C GLU A 152 -10.73 -2.33 29.07
N THR A 153 -11.11 -3.30 29.93
CA THR A 153 -10.93 -4.72 29.63
C THR A 153 -11.81 -5.17 28.46
N LEU A 154 -13.09 -4.75 28.44
CA LEU A 154 -13.99 -5.06 27.32
C LEU A 154 -13.53 -4.36 26.02
N SER A 155 -13.02 -3.13 26.10
CA SER A 155 -12.48 -2.40 24.96
C SER A 155 -11.20 -3.04 24.40
N ILE A 156 -10.31 -3.55 25.25
CA ILE A 156 -9.12 -4.29 24.80
C ILE A 156 -9.51 -5.58 24.09
N ILE A 157 -10.51 -6.30 24.61
CA ILE A 157 -10.95 -7.58 24.03
C ILE A 157 -11.68 -7.39 22.70
N THR A 158 -12.41 -6.27 22.54
CA THR A 158 -13.23 -6.03 21.35
C THR A 158 -12.52 -5.07 20.39
N ASN A 159 -12.46 -3.78 20.74
CA ASN A 159 -11.97 -2.71 19.87
C ASN A 159 -10.48 -2.82 19.55
N ASP A 160 -9.62 -3.12 20.52
CA ASP A 160 -8.18 -3.16 20.25
C ASP A 160 -7.84 -4.36 19.39
N ILE A 161 -8.38 -5.55 19.69
CA ILE A 161 -8.15 -6.76 18.87
C ILE A 161 -8.65 -6.55 17.44
N ASP A 162 -9.83 -5.95 17.26
CA ASP A 162 -10.37 -5.70 15.91
C ASP A 162 -9.59 -4.62 15.16
N THR A 163 -9.17 -3.56 15.85
CA THR A 163 -8.31 -2.52 15.29
C THR A 163 -6.95 -3.10 14.90
N LEU A 164 -6.34 -3.92 15.76
CA LEU A 164 -5.09 -4.64 15.48
C LEU A 164 -5.26 -5.53 14.26
N SER A 165 -6.35 -6.30 14.20
CA SER A 165 -6.58 -7.27 13.14
C SER A 165 -6.80 -6.61 11.79
N THR A 166 -7.59 -5.54 11.76
CA THR A 166 -7.86 -4.75 10.55
C THR A 166 -6.60 -4.04 10.09
N SER A 167 -5.88 -3.40 11.01
CA SER A 167 -4.64 -2.68 10.72
C SER A 167 -3.54 -3.63 10.22
N LEU A 168 -3.41 -4.82 10.83
CA LEU A 168 -2.47 -5.85 10.39
C LEU A 168 -2.82 -6.37 9.00
N ASN A 169 -4.10 -6.62 8.72
CA ASN A 169 -4.52 -7.14 7.43
C ASN A 169 -4.23 -6.15 6.29
N GLN A 170 -4.59 -4.89 6.50
CA GLN A 170 -4.39 -3.83 5.53
C GLN A 170 -2.90 -3.51 5.38
N SER A 171 -2.17 -3.35 6.48
CA SER A 171 -0.74 -3.02 6.44
C SER A 171 0.10 -4.15 5.85
N ALA A 172 -0.18 -5.41 6.16
CA ALA A 172 0.58 -6.53 5.59
C ALA A 172 0.38 -6.64 4.07
N SER A 173 -0.86 -6.53 3.60
CA SER A 173 -1.18 -6.53 2.17
C SER A 173 -0.56 -5.33 1.45
N GLN A 174 -0.67 -4.15 2.05
CA GLN A 174 -0.13 -2.90 1.50
C GLN A 174 1.40 -2.96 1.42
N LEU A 175 2.10 -3.38 2.48
CA LEU A 175 3.56 -3.43 2.49
C LEU A 175 4.11 -4.35 1.40
N ILE A 176 3.54 -5.54 1.25
CA ILE A 176 3.98 -6.48 0.22
C ILE A 176 3.70 -5.89 -1.17
N THR A 177 2.50 -5.35 -1.40
CA THR A 177 2.14 -4.72 -2.69
C THR A 177 3.03 -3.52 -3.00
N SER A 178 3.28 -2.65 -2.03
CA SER A 178 4.11 -1.46 -2.17
C SER A 178 5.56 -1.81 -2.49
N VAL A 179 6.16 -2.77 -1.80
CA VAL A 179 7.54 -3.20 -2.09
C VAL A 179 7.64 -3.72 -3.52
N VAL A 180 6.72 -4.58 -3.93
CA VAL A 180 6.71 -5.16 -5.27
C VAL A 180 6.48 -4.10 -6.34
N THR A 181 5.55 -3.16 -6.11
CA THR A 181 5.24 -2.08 -7.05
C THR A 181 6.40 -1.09 -7.17
N VAL A 182 6.98 -0.66 -6.04
CA VAL A 182 8.12 0.26 -6.02
C VAL A 182 9.32 -0.36 -6.72
N VAL A 183 9.68 -1.61 -6.39
CA VAL A 183 10.79 -2.31 -7.03
C VAL A 183 10.50 -2.54 -8.52
N GLY A 184 9.31 -3.03 -8.85
CA GLY A 184 8.91 -3.32 -10.23
C GLY A 184 8.93 -2.09 -11.13
N ILE A 185 8.35 -0.97 -10.68
CA ILE A 185 8.37 0.30 -11.40
C ILE A 185 9.79 0.82 -11.51
N THR A 186 10.57 0.82 -10.42
CA THR A 186 11.95 1.35 -10.43
C THR A 186 12.81 0.61 -11.45
N VAL A 187 12.82 -0.72 -11.41
CA VAL A 187 13.60 -1.55 -12.35
C VAL A 187 13.20 -1.28 -13.80
N MET A 188 11.89 -1.16 -14.07
CA MET A 188 11.39 -0.91 -15.41
C MET A 188 11.68 0.51 -15.91
N MET A 189 11.63 1.52 -15.03
CA MET A 189 12.02 2.89 -15.38
C MET A 189 13.49 2.95 -15.81
N PHE A 190 14.39 2.35 -15.01
CA PHE A 190 15.81 2.23 -15.36
C PHE A 190 16.04 1.48 -16.69
N SER A 191 15.20 0.50 -17.02
CA SER A 191 15.29 -0.23 -18.29
C SER A 191 14.80 0.57 -19.50
N ILE A 192 13.95 1.59 -19.34
CA ILE A 192 13.47 2.43 -20.44
C ILE A 192 14.47 3.56 -20.72
N ASP A 193 14.76 4.38 -19.72
CA ASP A 193 15.70 5.50 -19.81
C ASP A 193 16.22 5.85 -18.41
N TRP A 194 17.52 5.65 -18.19
CA TRP A 194 18.16 5.86 -16.90
C TRP A 194 18.34 7.34 -16.55
N VAL A 195 18.42 8.24 -17.55
CA VAL A 195 18.62 9.69 -17.35
C VAL A 195 17.35 10.32 -16.84
N MET A 196 16.22 10.07 -17.52
CA MET A 196 14.89 10.53 -17.10
C MET A 196 14.50 9.94 -15.74
N THR A 197 14.92 8.70 -15.47
CA THR A 197 14.72 8.07 -14.16
C THR A 197 15.48 8.78 -13.04
N LEU A 198 16.76 9.11 -13.25
CA LEU A 198 17.58 9.85 -12.27
C LEU A 198 17.00 11.24 -11.98
N ILE A 199 16.57 11.95 -13.02
CA ILE A 199 15.90 13.25 -12.87
C ILE A 199 14.61 13.08 -12.04
N THR A 200 13.79 12.08 -12.35
CA THR A 200 12.55 11.80 -11.60
C THR A 200 12.84 11.41 -10.14
N LEU A 201 13.88 10.63 -9.90
CA LEU A 201 14.29 10.21 -8.56
C LEU A 201 14.79 11.39 -7.72
N LEU A 202 15.40 12.40 -8.34
CA LEU A 202 15.79 13.66 -7.70
C LEU A 202 14.60 14.56 -7.37
N ILE A 203 13.49 14.47 -8.10
CA ILE A 203 12.26 15.22 -7.80
C ILE A 203 11.57 14.67 -6.54
N LEU A 204 11.68 13.38 -6.24
CA LEU A 204 11.11 12.77 -5.03
C LEU A 204 11.57 13.43 -3.72
N PRO A 205 12.89 13.56 -3.41
CA PRO A 205 13.34 14.23 -2.19
C PRO A 205 12.99 15.72 -2.18
N LEU A 206 12.97 16.38 -3.33
CA LEU A 206 12.53 17.77 -3.43
C LEU A 206 11.06 17.91 -3.06
N SER A 207 10.19 17.01 -3.54
CA SER A 207 8.77 16.98 -3.18
C SER A 207 8.58 16.74 -1.68
N LEU A 208 9.32 15.80 -1.09
CA LEU A 208 9.27 15.55 0.36
C LEU A 208 9.73 16.75 1.18
N ALA A 209 10.78 17.44 0.74
CA ALA A 209 11.28 18.64 1.41
C ALA A 209 10.27 19.79 1.38
N ILE A 210 9.59 20.00 0.25
CA ILE A 210 8.53 21.00 0.13
C ILE A 210 7.36 20.64 1.04
N ILE A 211 6.89 19.39 1.00
CA ILE A 211 5.79 18.93 1.84
C ILE A 211 6.14 19.08 3.32
N GLY A 212 7.35 18.69 3.72
CA GLY A 212 7.83 18.84 5.10
C GLY A 212 8.12 20.28 5.54
N GLY A 213 8.17 21.24 4.61
CA GLY A 213 8.24 22.67 4.91
C GLY A 213 6.89 23.38 4.89
N VAL A 214 5.86 22.78 4.27
CA VAL A 214 4.49 23.31 4.20
C VAL A 214 3.62 22.79 5.35
N MET A 215 3.85 21.56 5.81
CA MET A 215 3.31 21.03 7.07
C MET A 215 4.14 21.49 8.27
#